data_AF-A0A955I7N3-F1
#
_entry.id   AF-A0A955I7N3-F1
#
_cell.length_a   1.000
_cell.length_b   1.000
_cell.length_c   1.000
_cell.angle_alpha   90.00
_cell.angle_beta   90.00
_cell.angle_gamma   90.00
#
_symmetry.space_group_name_H-M   'P 1'
#
loop_
_entity.id
_entity.type
_entity.pdbx_description
1 polymer ?
#
loop_
_entity_poly.entity_id
_entity_poly.type
_entity_poly.pdbx_seq_one_letter_code
_entity_poly.pdbx_strand_id
1 'polypeptide(L)'
;MKDNIGRIVWGIVLILVGIVWLVSNFVPDFEINWNYIWPLFLLVPGLIMWAGFLLTRKKKEDVGMLIPANILTFLALTFYVNIIGNDVFHIDGIWAFTGFMYPLSIALAFFITWIFAREFGFLIPAFILGVISLLIFCATSSVALIGGEATGQISALAWPTIIICLGTFILLSPIWATAMRKRTRWMGKSEDEWEKWGDNLGKQIENSVEGLFGEKKQEEKKEQKPGDIQEAELIDEVSE
;
A
#
# COMPACT_ATOMS: atom_id res chain seq x y z
N MET A 1 -14.15 8.10 -24.44
CA MET A 1 -12.81 8.73 -24.58
C MET A 1 -11.78 8.23 -23.55
N LYS A 2 -12.17 7.90 -22.31
CA LYS A 2 -11.27 7.35 -21.27
C LYS A 2 -10.61 6.02 -21.66
N ASP A 3 -11.29 5.18 -22.45
CA ASP A 3 -10.84 3.82 -22.77
C ASP A 3 -9.67 3.76 -23.76
N ASN A 4 -9.45 4.85 -24.51
CA ASN A 4 -8.36 4.93 -25.49
C ASN A 4 -7.04 5.36 -24.86
N ILE A 5 -7.08 6.07 -23.72
CA ILE A 5 -5.88 6.64 -23.09
C ILE A 5 -4.96 5.52 -22.57
N GLY A 6 -5.52 4.50 -21.91
CA GLY A 6 -4.74 3.36 -21.42
C GLY A 6 -4.03 2.61 -22.54
N ARG A 7 -4.70 2.43 -23.69
CA ARG A 7 -4.11 1.78 -24.88
C ARG A 7 -3.00 2.62 -25.50
N ILE A 8 -3.18 3.94 -25.56
CA ILE A 8 -2.15 4.87 -26.05
C ILE A 8 -0.93 4.88 -25.14
N VAL A 9 -1.12 4.95 -23.82
CA VAL A 9 -0.01 4.93 -22.84
C VAL A 9 0.77 3.62 -22.94
N TRP A 10 0.09 2.47 -22.94
CA TRP A 10 0.76 1.18 -23.11
C TRP A 10 1.46 1.05 -24.47
N GLY A 11 0.86 1.56 -25.54
CA GLY A 11 1.46 1.60 -26.86
C GLY A 11 2.75 2.43 -26.88
N ILE A 12 2.75 3.61 -26.28
CA ILE A 12 3.94 4.47 -26.19
C ILE A 12 5.04 3.79 -25.37
N VAL A 13 4.71 3.19 -24.23
CA VAL A 13 5.68 2.45 -23.40
C VAL A 13 6.32 1.32 -24.20
N LEU A 14 5.53 0.51 -24.92
CA LEU A 14 6.04 -0.58 -25.76
C LEU A 14 6.92 -0.06 -26.91
N ILE A 15 6.54 1.04 -27.55
CA ILE A 15 7.34 1.67 -28.61
C ILE A 15 8.69 2.12 -28.05
N LEU A 16 8.71 2.79 -26.89
CA LEU A 16 9.95 3.27 -26.27
C LEU A 16 10.86 2.10 -25.87
N VAL A 17 10.32 1.06 -25.24
CA VAL A 17 11.08 -0.15 -24.89
C VAL A 17 11.63 -0.81 -26.15
N GLY A 18 10.82 -0.93 -27.21
CA GLY A 18 11.24 -1.49 -28.50
C GLY A 18 12.34 -0.69 -29.17
N ILE A 19 12.26 0.65 -29.18
CA ILE A 19 13.31 1.52 -29.73
C ILE A 19 14.61 1.37 -28.95
N VAL A 20 14.55 1.39 -27.62
CA VAL A 20 15.74 1.23 -26.77
C VAL A 20 16.43 -0.10 -27.06
N TRP A 21 15.65 -1.18 -27.18
CA TRP A 21 16.18 -2.52 -27.47
C TRP A 21 16.69 -2.66 -28.91
N LEU A 22 16.07 -1.96 -29.87
CA LEU A 22 16.56 -1.90 -31.24
C LEU A 22 17.93 -1.20 -31.28
N VAL A 23 18.06 -0.06 -30.60
CA VAL A 23 19.31 0.73 -30.57
C VAL A 23 20.46 -0.06 -29.94
N SER A 24 20.22 -0.84 -28.88
CA SER A 24 21.25 -1.69 -28.28
C SER A 24 21.75 -2.82 -29.20
N ASN A 25 20.98 -3.20 -30.22
CA ASN A 25 21.43 -4.17 -31.21
C ASN A 25 22.28 -3.53 -32.33
N PHE A 26 22.10 -2.24 -32.58
CA PHE A 26 22.82 -1.52 -33.66
C PHE A 26 24.10 -0.83 -33.19
N VAL A 27 24.23 -0.52 -31.91
CA VAL A 27 25.42 0.13 -31.34
C VAL A 27 26.10 -0.85 -30.37
N PRO A 28 27.19 -1.52 -30.78
CA PRO A 28 27.89 -2.51 -29.97
C PRO A 28 28.39 -1.97 -28.63
N ASP A 29 28.75 -0.69 -28.58
CA ASP A 29 29.24 -0.02 -27.37
C ASP A 29 28.09 0.51 -26.46
N PHE A 30 26.83 0.34 -26.90
CA PHE A 30 25.65 0.76 -26.12
C PHE A 30 25.13 -0.42 -25.30
N GLU A 31 25.87 -0.76 -24.25
CA GLU A 31 25.42 -1.73 -23.27
C GLU A 31 24.31 -1.12 -22.41
N ILE A 32 23.10 -1.65 -22.56
CA ILE A 32 22.00 -1.30 -21.68
C ILE A 32 22.28 -1.90 -20.30
N ASN A 33 22.62 -1.04 -19.34
CA ASN A 33 22.71 -1.45 -17.96
C ASN A 33 21.29 -1.61 -17.38
N TRP A 34 20.85 -2.87 -17.32
CA TRP A 34 19.55 -3.27 -16.79
C TRP A 34 19.31 -2.79 -15.35
N ASN A 35 20.38 -2.55 -14.58
CA ASN A 35 20.29 -2.05 -13.21
C ASN A 35 19.56 -0.71 -13.13
N TYR A 36 19.69 0.17 -14.12
CA TYR A 36 19.01 1.48 -14.12
C TYR A 36 17.58 1.44 -14.66
N ILE A 37 17.24 0.40 -15.43
CA ILE A 37 15.93 0.29 -16.07
C ILE A 37 14.90 -0.27 -15.11
N TRP A 38 15.24 -1.30 -14.34
CA TRP A 38 14.23 -1.98 -13.53
C TRP A 38 13.53 -1.08 -12.48
N PRO A 39 14.19 -0.10 -11.82
CA PRO A 39 13.52 0.78 -10.87
C PRO A 39 12.52 1.72 -11.56
N LEU A 40 12.63 1.95 -12.89
CA LEU A 40 11.61 2.69 -13.64
C LEU A 40 10.25 1.99 -13.59
N PHE A 41 10.20 0.65 -13.55
CA PHE A 41 8.93 -0.08 -13.45
C PHE A 41 8.21 0.17 -12.13
N LEU A 42 8.94 0.59 -11.08
CA LEU A 42 8.36 1.02 -9.81
C LEU A 42 8.05 2.52 -9.84
N LEU A 43 8.99 3.33 -10.35
CA LEU A 43 8.89 4.78 -10.37
C LEU A 43 7.73 5.27 -11.25
N VAL A 44 7.60 4.73 -12.46
CA VAL A 44 6.62 5.21 -13.46
C VAL A 44 5.18 5.03 -12.94
N PRO A 45 4.74 3.84 -12.47
CA PRO A 45 3.41 3.70 -11.87
C PRO A 45 3.23 4.58 -10.63
N GLY A 46 4.26 4.72 -9.78
CA GLY A 46 4.22 5.59 -8.61
C GLY A 46 3.96 7.05 -8.97
N LEU A 47 4.68 7.56 -9.99
CA LEU A 47 4.52 8.91 -10.51
C LEU A 47 3.18 9.13 -11.21
N ILE A 48 2.67 8.14 -11.94
CA ILE A 48 1.34 8.20 -12.57
C ILE A 48 0.25 8.36 -11.50
N MET A 49 0.32 7.57 -10.41
CA MET A 49 -0.62 7.69 -9.30
C MET A 49 -0.50 9.07 -8.61
N TRP A 50 0.72 9.58 -8.44
CA TRP A 50 0.98 10.93 -7.91
C TRP A 50 0.39 12.02 -8.78
N ALA A 51 0.61 11.95 -10.09
CA ALA A 51 0.06 12.88 -11.07
C ALA A 51 -1.48 12.83 -11.05
N GLY A 52 -2.06 11.62 -11.00
CA GLY A 52 -3.50 11.42 -10.83
C GLY A 52 -4.03 12.17 -9.61
N PHE A 53 -3.43 11.98 -8.44
CA PHE A 53 -3.83 12.65 -7.21
C PHE A 53 -3.77 14.19 -7.30
N LEU A 54 -2.72 14.73 -7.91
CA LEU A 54 -2.57 16.18 -8.09
C LEU A 54 -3.62 16.75 -9.05
N LEU A 55 -3.97 16.01 -10.11
CA LEU A 55 -4.95 16.43 -11.11
C LEU A 55 -6.39 16.38 -10.57
N THR A 56 -6.72 15.49 -9.63
CA THR A 56 -8.06 15.37 -9.03
C THR A 56 -8.35 16.41 -7.92
N ARG A 57 -7.57 17.49 -7.83
CA ARG A 57 -7.70 18.57 -6.81
C ARG A 57 -7.64 18.09 -5.35
N LYS A 58 -6.90 17.00 -5.06
CA LYS A 58 -6.64 16.55 -3.68
C LYS A 58 -7.90 16.28 -2.86
N LYS A 59 -8.92 15.63 -3.44
CA LYS A 59 -10.09 15.21 -2.67
C LYS A 59 -9.66 14.21 -1.60
N LYS A 60 -10.23 14.35 -0.39
CA LYS A 60 -9.96 13.45 0.75
C LYS A 60 -10.26 11.97 0.41
N GLU A 61 -11.21 11.72 -0.48
CA GLU A 61 -11.62 10.39 -0.93
C GLU A 61 -10.51 9.65 -1.70
N ASP A 62 -9.59 10.38 -2.36
CA ASP A 62 -8.52 9.79 -3.18
C ASP A 62 -7.21 9.54 -2.40
N VAL A 63 -7.19 9.84 -1.10
CA VAL A 63 -5.98 9.78 -0.26
C VAL A 63 -5.48 8.33 -0.12
N GLY A 64 -6.36 7.34 -0.22
CA GLY A 64 -5.98 5.92 -0.23
C GLY A 64 -5.03 5.56 -1.37
N MET A 65 -5.12 6.25 -2.52
CA MET A 65 -4.21 6.03 -3.66
C MET A 65 -2.81 6.61 -3.43
N LEU A 66 -2.67 7.55 -2.49
CA LEU A 66 -1.39 8.20 -2.21
C LEU A 66 -0.39 7.28 -1.51
N ILE A 67 -0.89 6.31 -0.73
CA ILE A 67 -0.05 5.33 -0.02
C ILE A 67 0.76 4.49 -1.02
N PRO A 68 0.15 3.72 -1.95
CA PRO A 68 0.90 2.94 -2.92
C PRO A 68 1.76 3.84 -3.83
N ALA A 69 1.28 5.03 -4.20
CA ALA A 69 2.05 6.00 -5.00
C ALA A 69 3.36 6.40 -4.32
N ASN A 70 3.30 6.76 -3.03
CA ASN A 70 4.45 7.16 -2.24
C ASN A 70 5.42 5.99 -2.02
N ILE A 71 4.91 4.79 -1.70
CA ILE A 71 5.75 3.61 -1.49
C ILE A 71 6.53 3.29 -2.76
N LEU A 72 5.85 3.19 -3.91
CA LEU A 72 6.49 2.91 -5.20
C LEU A 72 7.57 3.95 -5.54
N THR A 73 7.26 5.23 -5.35
CA THR A 73 8.19 6.33 -5.67
C THR A 73 9.42 6.31 -4.76
N PHE A 74 9.25 6.20 -3.44
CA PHE A 74 10.38 6.21 -2.51
C PHE A 74 11.18 4.92 -2.52
N LEU A 75 10.56 3.79 -2.81
CA LEU A 75 11.27 2.52 -2.99
C LEU A 75 12.14 2.58 -4.24
N ALA A 76 11.59 3.05 -5.36
CA ALA A 76 12.34 3.23 -6.60
C ALA A 76 13.52 4.20 -6.41
N LEU A 77 13.31 5.31 -5.69
CA LEU A 77 14.37 6.26 -5.40
C LEU A 77 15.49 5.64 -4.55
N THR A 78 15.14 4.83 -3.54
CA THR A 78 16.13 4.10 -2.72
C THR A 78 16.94 3.10 -3.55
N PHE A 79 16.31 2.44 -4.53
CA PHE A 79 17.04 1.59 -5.46
C PHE A 79 17.99 2.39 -6.35
N TYR A 80 17.56 3.54 -6.87
CA TYR A 80 18.45 4.43 -7.63
C TYR A 80 19.66 4.90 -6.83
N VAL A 81 19.46 5.29 -5.58
CA VAL A 81 20.57 5.68 -4.69
C VAL A 81 21.57 4.53 -4.55
N ASN A 82 21.10 3.29 -4.41
CA ASN A 82 21.96 2.12 -4.34
C ASN A 82 22.74 1.85 -5.63
N ILE A 83 22.08 1.92 -6.79
CA ILE A 83 22.72 1.67 -8.08
C ILE A 83 23.75 2.76 -8.37
N ILE A 84 23.38 4.03 -8.21
CA ILE A 84 24.30 5.16 -8.42
C ILE A 84 25.46 5.08 -7.42
N GLY A 85 25.19 4.74 -6.16
CA GLY A 85 26.19 4.56 -5.13
C GLY A 85 27.22 3.46 -5.43
N ASN A 86 26.77 2.36 -6.01
CA ASN A 86 27.65 1.25 -6.38
C ASN A 86 28.38 1.54 -7.70
N ASP A 87 27.67 1.90 -8.76
CA ASP A 87 28.23 2.05 -10.12
C ASP A 87 29.05 3.35 -10.29
N VAL A 88 28.61 4.48 -9.71
CA VAL A 88 29.30 5.78 -9.89
C VAL A 88 30.38 5.96 -8.83
N PHE A 89 30.05 5.70 -7.57
CA PHE A 89 30.97 5.96 -6.45
C PHE A 89 31.85 4.76 -6.09
N HIS A 90 31.69 3.60 -6.76
CA HIS A 90 32.48 2.39 -6.52
C HIS A 90 32.49 1.95 -5.05
N ILE A 91 31.38 2.20 -4.35
CA ILE A 91 31.24 1.83 -2.93
C ILE A 91 30.73 0.39 -2.88
N ASP A 92 31.66 -0.54 -2.73
CA ASP A 92 31.35 -1.95 -2.54
C ASP A 92 30.61 -2.14 -1.22
N GLY A 93 29.44 -2.80 -1.28
CA GLY A 93 28.61 -3.05 -0.11
C GLY A 93 27.73 -1.88 0.33
N ILE A 94 27.53 -0.85 -0.51
CA ILE A 94 26.62 0.27 -0.18
C ILE A 94 25.21 -0.20 0.19
N TRP A 95 24.77 -1.34 -0.35
CA TRP A 95 23.50 -1.98 -0.04
C TRP A 95 23.32 -2.33 1.44
N ALA A 96 24.41 -2.71 2.11
CA ALA A 96 24.40 -2.97 3.56
C ALA A 96 24.25 -1.66 4.34
N PHE A 97 24.89 -0.58 3.86
CA PHE A 97 24.80 0.74 4.47
C PHE A 97 23.41 1.37 4.30
N THR A 98 22.82 1.28 3.11
CA THR A 98 21.52 1.88 2.77
C THR A 98 20.32 1.04 3.23
N GLY A 99 20.55 -0.08 3.93
CA GLY A 99 19.47 -0.95 4.43
C GLY A 99 18.42 -0.21 5.27
N PHE A 100 18.81 0.87 5.98
CA PHE A 100 17.88 1.71 6.74
C PHE A 100 16.91 2.50 5.85
N MET A 101 17.29 2.80 4.60
CA MET A 101 16.50 3.60 3.67
C MET A 101 15.22 2.87 3.25
N TYR A 102 15.18 1.54 3.26
CA TYR A 102 13.97 0.78 2.91
C TYR A 102 12.80 1.02 3.89
N PRO A 103 12.94 0.79 5.21
CA PRO A 103 11.90 1.15 6.17
C PRO A 103 11.69 2.67 6.24
N LEU A 104 12.72 3.47 5.97
CA LEU A 104 12.58 4.93 5.90
C LEU A 104 11.66 5.37 4.75
N SER A 105 11.81 4.78 3.56
CA SER A 105 10.98 5.06 2.40
C SER A 105 9.50 4.80 2.71
N ILE A 106 9.21 3.71 3.41
CA ILE A 106 7.85 3.37 3.85
C ILE A 106 7.38 4.36 4.93
N ALA A 107 8.23 4.71 5.90
CA ALA A 107 7.92 5.71 6.92
C ALA A 107 7.56 7.07 6.30
N LEU A 108 8.35 7.52 5.32
CA LEU A 108 8.13 8.75 4.56
C LEU A 108 6.83 8.66 3.76
N ALA A 109 6.51 7.50 3.18
CA ALA A 109 5.26 7.32 2.45
C ALA A 109 4.04 7.52 3.36
N PHE A 110 4.04 6.95 4.57
CA PHE A 110 2.97 7.17 5.55
C PHE A 110 2.97 8.60 6.08
N PHE A 111 4.14 9.20 6.31
CA PHE A 111 4.25 10.58 6.78
C PHE A 111 3.68 11.60 5.78
N ILE A 112 4.00 11.45 4.49
CA ILE A 112 3.42 12.31 3.45
C ILE A 112 1.93 12.07 3.33
N THR A 113 1.48 10.82 3.39
CA THR A 113 0.05 10.52 3.40
C THR A 113 -0.65 11.21 4.57
N TRP A 114 -0.06 11.22 5.77
CA TRP A 114 -0.59 11.94 6.92
C TRP A 114 -0.74 13.45 6.68
N ILE A 115 0.21 14.09 5.98
CA ILE A 115 0.13 15.53 5.66
C ILE A 115 -1.13 15.85 4.83
N PHE A 116 -1.48 14.98 3.89
CA PHE A 116 -2.64 15.16 3.00
C PHE A 116 -3.95 14.63 3.60
N ALA A 117 -3.93 13.47 4.26
CA ALA A 117 -5.09 12.85 4.91
C ALA A 117 -5.57 13.65 6.13
N ARG A 118 -4.62 14.21 6.89
CA ARG A 118 -4.81 14.75 8.25
C ARG A 118 -5.43 13.74 9.23
N GLU A 119 -5.15 12.46 9.04
CA GLU A 119 -5.63 11.37 9.90
C GLU A 119 -4.50 10.80 10.76
N PHE A 120 -4.68 10.84 12.09
CA PHE A 120 -3.68 10.36 13.05
C PHE A 120 -3.34 8.86 12.91
N GLY A 121 -4.21 8.08 12.27
CA GLY A 121 -4.00 6.64 12.06
C GLY A 121 -2.71 6.31 11.29
N PHE A 122 -2.27 7.17 10.37
CA PHE A 122 -1.05 6.95 9.57
C PHE A 122 0.22 7.41 10.28
N LEU A 123 0.12 8.28 11.28
CA LEU A 123 1.27 8.83 11.99
C LEU A 123 1.93 7.78 12.89
N ILE A 124 1.14 6.88 13.48
CA ILE A 124 1.65 5.82 14.35
C ILE A 124 2.57 4.86 13.56
N PRO A 125 2.15 4.28 12.41
CA PRO A 125 3.04 3.49 11.56
C PRO A 125 4.27 4.27 11.07
N ALA A 126 4.10 5.52 10.65
CA ALA A 126 5.20 6.36 10.19
C ALA A 126 6.28 6.54 11.27
N PHE A 127 5.86 6.80 12.51
CA PHE A 127 6.77 6.99 13.63
C PHE A 127 7.48 5.69 14.01
N ILE A 128 6.76 4.57 14.08
CA ILE A 128 7.35 3.26 14.40
C ILE A 128 8.39 2.88 13.34
N LEU A 129 8.05 2.97 12.06
CA LEU A 129 8.98 2.66 10.96
C LEU A 129 10.16 3.63 10.91
N GLY A 130 9.93 4.92 11.22
CA GLY A 130 10.98 5.92 11.32
C GLY A 130 11.98 5.61 12.43
N VAL A 131 11.50 5.23 13.62
CA VAL A 131 12.37 4.81 14.74
C VAL A 131 13.13 3.53 14.38
N ILE A 132 12.48 2.53 13.79
CA ILE A 132 13.15 1.30 13.35
C ILE A 132 14.24 1.61 12.32
N SER A 133 13.94 2.45 11.34
CA SER A 133 14.93 2.89 10.35
C SER A 133 16.12 3.58 11.01
N LEU A 134 15.87 4.47 11.98
CA LEU A 134 16.94 5.18 12.69
C LEU A 134 17.77 4.23 13.57
N LEU A 135 17.15 3.22 14.18
CA LEU A 135 17.86 2.17 14.92
C LEU A 135 18.75 1.34 14.00
N ILE A 136 18.25 0.94 12.82
CA ILE A 136 19.04 0.24 11.79
C ILE A 136 20.19 1.13 11.34
N PHE A 137 19.94 2.42 11.06
CA PHE A 137 20.97 3.37 10.68
C PHE A 137 22.06 3.48 11.75
N CYS A 138 21.70 3.61 13.03
CA CYS A 138 22.64 3.65 14.13
C CYS A 138 23.42 2.34 14.28
N ALA A 139 22.77 1.18 14.14
CA ALA A 139 23.42 -0.12 14.21
C ALA A 139 24.39 -0.33 13.04
N THR A 140 24.01 0.02 11.82
CA THR A 140 24.85 -0.11 10.64
C THR A 140 26.01 0.91 10.66
N SER A 141 25.74 2.15 11.09
CA SER A 141 26.77 3.21 11.17
C SER A 141 27.77 2.95 12.29
N SER A 142 27.35 2.37 13.42
CA SER A 142 28.28 1.99 14.48
C SER A 142 29.21 0.84 14.06
N VAL A 143 28.70 -0.12 13.28
CA VAL A 143 29.53 -1.18 12.66
C VAL A 143 30.53 -0.58 11.66
N ALA A 144 30.09 0.37 10.84
CA ALA A 144 30.96 1.04 9.86
C ALA A 144 32.03 1.94 10.51
N LEU A 145 31.73 2.59 11.63
CA LEU A 145 32.66 3.45 12.37
C LEU A 145 33.71 2.67 13.19
N ILE A 146 33.41 1.43 13.59
CA ILE A 146 34.27 0.64 14.49
C ILE A 146 35.15 -0.36 13.73
N GLY A 147 34.87 -0.70 12.46
CA GLY A 147 35.62 -1.74 11.73
C GLY A 147 35.89 -1.45 10.26
N GLY A 148 37.10 -0.99 9.96
CA GLY A 148 37.78 -1.36 8.71
C GLY A 148 38.15 -2.85 8.75
N GLU A 149 37.97 -3.57 7.64
CA GLU A 149 38.25 -5.00 7.40
C GLU A 149 37.55 -6.06 8.30
N ALA A 150 36.94 -5.68 9.43
CA ALA A 150 36.28 -6.59 10.37
C ALA A 150 34.74 -6.74 10.17
N THR A 151 34.17 -6.16 9.11
CA THR A 151 32.73 -6.15 8.81
C THR A 151 32.09 -7.55 8.70
N GLY A 152 32.87 -8.57 8.33
CA GLY A 152 32.40 -9.95 8.27
C GLY A 152 32.10 -10.58 9.65
N GLN A 153 32.85 -10.22 10.70
CA GLN A 153 32.68 -10.84 12.02
C GLN A 153 31.63 -10.12 12.88
N ILE A 154 31.49 -8.80 12.71
CA ILE A 154 30.54 -8.01 13.51
C ILE A 154 29.10 -8.23 13.03
N SER A 155 28.87 -8.46 11.73
CA SER A 155 27.54 -8.84 11.20
C SER A 155 27.05 -10.19 11.75
N ALA A 156 27.98 -11.13 12.01
CA ALA A 156 27.69 -12.41 12.64
C ALA A 156 27.30 -12.27 14.12
N LEU A 157 27.69 -11.19 14.80
CA LEU A 157 27.37 -10.94 16.22
C LEU A 157 26.14 -10.04 16.40
N ALA A 158 25.94 -9.07 15.51
CA ALA A 158 24.81 -8.14 15.54
C ALA A 158 23.47 -8.87 15.37
N TRP A 159 23.41 -9.88 14.48
CA TRP A 159 22.19 -10.67 14.30
C TRP A 159 21.74 -11.41 15.57
N PRO A 160 22.62 -12.17 16.26
CA PRO A 160 22.32 -12.75 17.57
C PRO A 160 21.86 -11.71 18.59
N THR A 161 22.49 -10.55 18.67
CA THR A 161 22.10 -9.50 19.64
C THR A 161 20.71 -8.95 19.32
N ILE A 162 20.38 -8.69 18.06
CA ILE A 162 19.05 -8.25 17.64
C ILE A 162 18.01 -9.33 17.96
N ILE A 163 18.30 -10.61 17.71
CA ILE A 163 17.42 -11.73 18.05
C ILE A 163 17.22 -11.84 19.56
N ILE A 164 18.27 -11.63 20.37
CA ILE A 164 18.18 -11.63 21.84
C ILE A 164 17.33 -10.44 22.33
N CYS A 165 17.54 -9.25 21.79
CA CYS A 165 16.75 -8.07 22.14
C CYS A 165 15.28 -8.23 21.72
N LEU A 166 15.03 -8.75 20.52
CA LEU A 166 13.68 -9.02 20.01
C LEU A 166 12.98 -10.12 20.83
N GLY A 167 13.71 -11.19 21.17
CA GLY A 167 13.22 -12.28 22.03
C GLY A 167 12.89 -11.79 23.43
N THR A 168 13.74 -10.91 23.99
CA THR A 168 13.49 -10.27 25.29
C THR A 168 12.30 -9.33 25.22
N PHE A 169 12.14 -8.57 24.13
CA PHE A 169 10.99 -7.72 23.90
C PHE A 169 9.68 -8.52 23.78
N ILE A 170 9.70 -9.65 23.07
CA ILE A 170 8.55 -10.58 22.98
C ILE A 170 8.22 -11.19 24.34
N LEU A 171 9.22 -11.58 25.14
CA LEU A 171 8.99 -12.09 26.50
C LEU A 171 8.38 -11.04 27.44
N LEU A 172 8.69 -9.76 27.21
CA LEU A 172 8.09 -8.65 27.96
C LEU A 172 6.71 -8.25 27.40
N SER A 173 6.37 -8.62 26.15
CA SER A 173 5.08 -8.28 25.53
C SER A 173 3.81 -8.62 26.34
N PRO A 174 3.74 -9.71 27.13
CA PRO A 174 2.57 -10.00 27.98
C PRO A 174 2.44 -8.99 29.14
N ILE A 175 3.56 -8.45 29.61
CA ILE A 175 3.61 -7.42 30.65
C ILE A 175 3.12 -6.08 30.08
N TRP A 176 3.48 -5.77 28.83
CA TRP A 176 2.92 -4.62 28.12
C TRP A 176 1.42 -4.79 27.79
N ALA A 177 0.97 -6.00 27.44
CA ALA A 177 -0.44 -6.30 27.20
C ALA A 177 -1.29 -6.14 28.47
N THR A 178 -0.76 -6.54 29.63
CA THR A 178 -1.42 -6.34 30.93
C THR A 178 -1.36 -4.88 31.40
N ALA A 179 -0.29 -4.16 31.09
CA ALA A 179 -0.20 -2.72 31.34
C ALA A 179 -1.15 -1.90 30.44
N MET A 180 -1.30 -2.26 29.15
CA MET A 180 -2.22 -1.61 28.21
C MET A 180 -3.69 -1.96 28.47
N ARG A 181 -4.01 -3.15 29.02
CA ARG A 181 -5.37 -3.46 29.53
C ARG A 181 -5.84 -2.49 30.62
N LYS A 182 -4.93 -1.90 31.40
CA LYS A 182 -5.32 -0.84 32.37
C LYS A 182 -5.63 0.50 31.71
N ARG A 183 -5.20 0.73 30.46
CA ARG A 183 -5.40 1.99 29.72
C ARG A 183 -6.60 1.97 28.76
N THR A 184 -7.13 0.80 28.41
CA THR A 184 -8.41 0.67 27.66
C THR A 184 -9.65 0.92 28.53
N ARG A 185 -9.49 1.09 29.84
CA ARG A 185 -10.55 1.59 30.75
C ARG A 185 -11.09 2.98 30.37
N TRP A 186 -10.42 3.69 29.46
CA TRP A 186 -10.86 4.98 28.91
C TRP A 186 -11.85 4.87 27.74
N MET A 187 -12.16 3.67 27.23
CA MET A 187 -13.27 3.49 26.28
C MET A 187 -14.62 3.24 26.96
N GLY A 188 -14.72 3.49 28.27
CA GLY A 188 -15.97 3.70 29.01
C GLY A 188 -16.96 2.55 29.07
N LYS A 189 -16.76 1.49 28.28
CA LYS A 189 -17.66 0.35 28.20
C LYS A 189 -17.05 -0.89 28.82
N SER A 190 -17.80 -1.54 29.70
CA SER A 190 -17.45 -2.86 30.23
C SER A 190 -17.50 -3.91 29.11
N GLU A 191 -16.88 -5.08 29.34
CA GLU A 191 -16.91 -6.21 28.41
C GLU A 191 -18.36 -6.59 28.05
N ASP A 192 -19.25 -6.59 29.05
CA ASP A 192 -20.69 -6.82 28.89
C ASP A 192 -21.38 -5.75 28.02
N GLU A 193 -20.89 -4.51 28.02
CA GLU A 193 -21.44 -3.43 27.19
C GLU A 193 -20.96 -3.52 25.74
N TRP A 194 -19.78 -4.09 25.51
CA TRP A 194 -19.29 -4.41 24.17
C TRP A 194 -20.05 -5.57 23.56
N GLU A 195 -20.35 -6.60 24.35
CA GLU A 195 -21.17 -7.75 23.92
C GLU A 195 -22.59 -7.29 23.56
N LYS A 196 -23.23 -6.50 24.43
CA LYS A 196 -24.55 -5.89 24.14
C LYS A 196 -24.54 -4.96 22.94
N TRP A 197 -23.45 -4.23 22.71
CA TRP A 197 -23.33 -3.37 21.53
C TRP A 197 -23.19 -4.17 20.25
N GLY A 198 -22.40 -5.25 20.26
CA GLY A 198 -22.26 -6.19 19.15
C GLY A 198 -23.60 -6.86 18.79
N ASP A 199 -24.34 -7.33 19.79
CA ASP A 199 -25.66 -7.94 19.61
C ASP A 199 -26.68 -6.96 19.01
N ASN A 200 -26.68 -5.71 19.48
CA ASN A 200 -27.56 -4.68 18.92
C ASN A 200 -27.21 -4.32 17.48
N LEU A 201 -25.92 -4.32 17.13
CA LEU A 201 -25.48 -4.10 15.75
C LEU A 201 -25.89 -5.24 14.82
N GLY A 202 -25.75 -6.49 15.29
CA GLY A 202 -26.22 -7.66 14.56
C GLY A 202 -27.71 -7.55 14.21
N LYS A 203 -28.54 -7.22 15.21
CA LYS A 203 -29.99 -7.02 15.02
C LYS A 203 -30.32 -5.84 14.09
N GLN A 204 -29.56 -4.74 14.16
CA GLN A 204 -29.78 -3.60 13.26
C GLN A 204 -29.46 -3.96 11.81
N ILE A 205 -28.38 -4.71 11.58
CA ILE A 205 -28.01 -5.19 10.24
C ILE A 205 -29.06 -6.17 9.72
N GLU A 206 -29.48 -7.12 10.54
CA GLU A 206 -30.52 -8.11 10.18
C GLU A 206 -31.84 -7.43 9.79
N ASN A 207 -32.33 -6.49 10.60
CA ASN A 207 -33.54 -5.72 10.29
C ASN A 207 -33.40 -4.86 9.02
N SER A 208 -32.21 -4.28 8.78
CA SER A 208 -31.95 -3.49 7.57
C SER A 208 -31.92 -4.37 6.31
N VAL A 209 -31.34 -5.56 6.44
CA VAL A 209 -31.30 -6.57 5.37
C VAL A 209 -32.70 -7.09 5.08
N GLU A 210 -33.48 -7.45 6.08
CA GLU A 210 -34.87 -7.89 5.92
C GLU A 210 -35.76 -6.81 5.28
N GLY A 211 -35.58 -5.54 5.65
CA GLY A 211 -36.27 -4.42 5.01
C GLY A 211 -35.96 -4.33 3.51
N LEU A 212 -34.69 -4.39 3.14
CA LEU A 212 -34.25 -4.31 1.74
C LEU A 212 -34.72 -5.50 0.89
N PHE A 213 -34.75 -6.71 1.45
CA PHE A 213 -35.23 -7.89 0.74
C PHE A 213 -36.77 -8.04 0.76
N GLY A 214 -37.43 -7.49 1.77
CA GLY A 214 -38.89 -7.44 1.89
C GLY A 214 -39.53 -6.47 0.90
N GLU A 215 -38.95 -5.29 0.72
CA GLU A 215 -39.43 -4.30 -0.27
C GLU A 215 -39.30 -4.81 -1.71
N LYS A 216 -38.17 -5.44 -2.07
CA LYS A 216 -37.98 -6.02 -3.40
C LYS A 216 -39.02 -7.07 -3.78
N LYS A 217 -39.44 -7.92 -2.83
CA LYS A 217 -40.51 -8.91 -3.07
C LYS A 217 -41.88 -8.28 -3.28
N GLN A 218 -42.13 -7.07 -2.76
CA GLN A 218 -43.39 -6.36 -2.98
C GLN A 218 -43.40 -5.56 -4.28
N GLU A 219 -42.26 -5.02 -4.69
CA GLU A 219 -42.10 -4.38 -6.00
C GLU A 219 -42.25 -5.39 -7.15
N GLU A 220 -41.58 -6.56 -7.08
CA GLU A 220 -41.72 -7.62 -8.09
C GLU A 220 -43.16 -8.14 -8.20
N LYS A 221 -43.93 -8.19 -7.10
CA LYS A 221 -45.35 -8.59 -7.14
C LYS A 221 -46.28 -7.51 -7.70
N LYS A 222 -45.90 -6.23 -7.64
CA LYS A 222 -46.70 -5.12 -8.20
C LYS A 222 -46.44 -4.91 -9.68
N GLU A 223 -45.24 -5.23 -10.19
CA GLU A 223 -44.95 -5.18 -11.62
C GLU A 223 -45.56 -6.35 -12.43
N GLN A 224 -45.96 -7.45 -11.77
CA GLN A 224 -46.42 -8.65 -12.48
C GLN A 224 -47.94 -8.79 -12.71
N LYS A 225 -48.80 -7.82 -12.37
CA LYS A 225 -50.24 -7.77 -12.72
C LYS A 225 -50.77 -6.33 -12.58
N PRO A 226 -51.50 -5.71 -13.56
CA PRO A 226 -52.33 -6.30 -14.61
C PRO A 226 -52.15 -5.64 -16.01
N GLY A 227 -51.46 -6.29 -16.93
CA GLY A 227 -51.44 -5.93 -18.37
C GLY A 227 -51.76 -7.11 -19.28
N ASP A 228 -51.39 -8.32 -18.87
CA ASP A 228 -51.35 -9.48 -19.78
C ASP A 228 -52.65 -10.30 -19.84
N ILE A 229 -53.81 -9.72 -19.51
CA ILE A 229 -55.12 -10.42 -19.63
C ILE A 229 -55.95 -9.88 -20.81
N GLN A 230 -55.58 -8.76 -21.46
CA GLN A 230 -56.40 -8.20 -22.55
C GLN A 230 -56.03 -8.67 -23.97
N GLU A 231 -54.93 -9.41 -24.18
CA GLU A 231 -54.56 -9.89 -25.54
C GLU A 231 -55.08 -11.30 -25.88
N ALA A 232 -55.64 -12.04 -24.92
CA ALA A 232 -56.11 -13.42 -25.17
C ALA A 232 -57.58 -13.52 -25.63
N GLU A 233 -58.37 -12.45 -25.57
CA GLU A 233 -59.80 -12.48 -25.89
C GLU A 233 -60.15 -11.80 -27.23
N LEU A 234 -59.17 -11.19 -27.91
CA LEU A 234 -59.36 -10.43 -29.16
C LEU A 234 -59.03 -11.20 -30.45
N ILE A 235 -58.62 -12.46 -30.34
CA ILE A 235 -58.20 -13.28 -31.51
C ILE A 235 -59.31 -14.23 -32.00
N ASP A 236 -60.34 -14.53 -31.20
CA ASP A 236 -61.41 -15.45 -31.63
C ASP A 236 -62.63 -14.77 -32.28
N GLU A 237 -62.75 -13.44 -32.26
CA GLU A 237 -63.92 -12.72 -32.81
C GLU A 237 -63.75 -12.21 -34.26
N VAL A 238 -62.63 -12.52 -34.94
CA VAL A 238 -62.32 -12.05 -36.31
C VAL A 238 -62.35 -13.19 -37.34
N SER A 239 -63.05 -14.29 -37.06
CA SER A 239 -63.11 -15.46 -37.97
C SER A 239 -64.51 -15.90 -38.42
N GLU A 240 -65.52 -15.01 -38.38
CA GLU A 240 -66.80 -15.19 -39.09
C GLU A 240 -67.04 -14.10 -40.16
#